data_AF-A0A8H7MGE6-F1
#
_entry.id   AF-A0A8H7MGE6-F1
#
_cell.length_a   1.000
_cell.length_b   1.000
_cell.length_c   1.000
_cell.angle_alpha   90.00
_cell.angle_beta   90.00
_cell.angle_gamma   90.00
#
_symmetry.space_group_name_H-M   'P 1'
#
loop_
_entity.id
_entity.type
_entity.pdbx_description
1 polymer ?
#
loop_
_entity_poly.entity_id
_entity_poly.type
_entity_poly.pdbx_seq_one_letter_code
_entity_poly.pdbx_strand_id
1 'polypeptide(L)'
;MRSFIIASLLSAVSVVYGYANPMACSGVCNNAHDPALIRHSDGTYYRFSTGGKIAVHTAPAVTGPWTYKGAAIPSGSKINLKGKDDLWAPDVTLVGDTYYLYYTVSSFGVQDSAIGVATSKTLAVGSWTDHGSTGITSKAGKNYNAIDGALY
;
A
#
# COMPACT_ATOMS: atom_id res chain seq x y z
N MET A 1 -26.38 -37.54 -58.54
CA MET A 1 -25.87 -37.77 -57.17
C MET A 1 -25.20 -36.50 -56.69
N ARG A 2 -25.77 -35.85 -55.67
CA ARG A 2 -25.24 -34.63 -55.04
C ARG A 2 -24.49 -35.04 -53.78
N SER A 3 -23.30 -34.53 -53.55
CA SER A 3 -22.66 -34.58 -52.23
C SER A 3 -22.02 -33.22 -51.96
N PHE A 4 -22.62 -32.52 -51.01
CA PHE A 4 -22.12 -31.27 -50.45
C PHE A 4 -21.05 -31.62 -49.40
N ILE A 5 -19.88 -31.02 -49.53
CA ILE A 5 -18.86 -31.04 -48.47
C ILE A 5 -19.23 -29.94 -47.49
N ILE A 6 -19.68 -30.31 -46.29
CA ILE A 6 -19.86 -29.37 -45.17
C ILE A 6 -18.52 -29.27 -44.44
N ALA A 7 -17.83 -28.16 -44.61
CA ALA A 7 -16.70 -27.78 -43.77
C ALA A 7 -17.24 -27.25 -42.44
N SER A 8 -17.04 -27.99 -41.34
CA SER A 8 -17.26 -27.46 -39.99
C SER A 8 -16.04 -26.67 -39.54
N LEU A 9 -16.18 -25.34 -39.46
CA LEU A 9 -15.24 -24.49 -38.72
C LEU A 9 -15.39 -24.77 -37.21
N LEU A 10 -14.36 -25.33 -36.58
CA LEU A 10 -14.22 -25.25 -35.13
C LEU A 10 -13.75 -23.84 -34.77
N SER A 11 -14.68 -23.01 -34.29
CA SER A 11 -14.35 -21.76 -33.61
C SER A 11 -13.81 -22.09 -32.22
N ALA A 12 -12.50 -21.95 -32.03
CA ALA A 12 -11.90 -22.00 -30.69
C ALA A 12 -12.34 -20.76 -29.89
N VAL A 13 -13.18 -20.97 -28.88
CA VAL A 13 -13.55 -19.91 -27.93
C VAL A 13 -12.35 -19.68 -27.01
N SER A 14 -11.53 -18.67 -27.32
CA SER A 14 -10.53 -18.17 -26.37
C SER A 14 -11.27 -17.44 -25.26
N VAL A 15 -11.35 -18.07 -24.07
CA VAL A 15 -11.75 -17.37 -22.86
C VAL A 15 -10.62 -16.40 -22.51
N VAL A 16 -10.77 -15.14 -22.91
CA VAL A 16 -9.89 -14.08 -22.42
C VAL A 16 -10.22 -13.91 -20.95
N TYR A 17 -9.32 -14.38 -20.07
CA TYR A 17 -9.37 -13.99 -18.67
C TYR A 17 -9.20 -12.45 -18.63
N GLY A 18 -10.30 -11.72 -18.43
CA GLY A 18 -10.31 -10.26 -18.35
C GLY A 18 -9.62 -9.70 -17.08
N TYR A 19 -8.99 -10.56 -16.30
CA TYR A 19 -8.28 -10.22 -15.07
C TYR A 19 -6.90 -10.86 -15.08
N ALA A 20 -5.89 -10.06 -14.73
CA ALA A 20 -4.54 -10.56 -14.53
C ALA A 20 -4.53 -11.65 -13.44
N ASN A 21 -3.74 -12.70 -13.62
CA ASN A 21 -3.53 -13.71 -12.58
C ASN A 21 -2.88 -13.04 -11.37
N PRO A 22 -3.53 -12.99 -10.19
CA PRO A 22 -3.02 -12.28 -9.01
C PRO A 22 -1.78 -12.94 -8.39
N MET A 23 -1.31 -14.07 -8.96
CA MET A 23 -0.28 -14.94 -8.40
C MET A 23 -0.69 -15.50 -7.02
N ALA A 24 0.10 -16.43 -6.51
CA ALA A 24 -0.11 -16.96 -5.17
C ALA A 24 0.32 -15.92 -4.11
N CYS A 25 -0.37 -15.92 -2.97
CA CYS A 25 0.08 -15.26 -1.76
C CYS A 25 0.17 -16.29 -0.63
N SER A 26 1.24 -16.24 0.15
CA SER A 26 1.46 -17.10 1.32
C SER A 26 1.82 -16.29 2.56
N GLY A 27 1.60 -16.87 3.75
CA GLY A 27 1.79 -16.18 5.03
C GLY A 27 0.63 -15.22 5.37
N VAL A 28 0.95 -14.03 5.90
CA VAL A 28 -0.01 -13.00 6.29
C VAL A 28 -0.45 -12.18 5.06
N CYS A 29 -1.37 -12.75 4.29
CA CYS A 29 -1.96 -12.13 3.09
C CYS A 29 -3.14 -11.19 3.38
N ASN A 30 -3.65 -11.20 4.62
CA ASN A 30 -4.59 -10.19 5.11
C ASN A 30 -3.83 -8.98 5.67
N ASN A 31 -4.55 -7.97 6.17
CA ASN A 31 -3.96 -6.73 6.68
C ASN A 31 -3.09 -6.01 5.62
N ALA A 32 -3.67 -5.84 4.43
CA ALA A 32 -3.03 -5.36 3.22
C ALA A 32 -3.89 -4.31 2.49
N HIS A 33 -4.80 -3.63 3.19
CA HIS A 33 -5.58 -2.53 2.62
C HIS A 33 -4.64 -1.37 2.30
N ASP A 34 -4.77 -0.79 1.11
CA ASP A 34 -3.89 0.25 0.56
C ASP A 34 -2.38 -0.06 0.75
N PRO A 35 -1.85 -1.13 0.13
CA PRO A 35 -0.49 -1.54 0.39
C PRO A 35 0.53 -0.70 -0.38
N ALA A 36 1.62 -0.31 0.27
CA ALA A 36 2.85 0.13 -0.38
C ALA A 36 3.96 -0.90 -0.22
N LEU A 37 4.73 -1.11 -1.29
CA LEU A 37 5.71 -2.17 -1.41
C LEU A 37 7.09 -1.60 -1.77
N ILE A 38 8.14 -2.03 -1.08
CA ILE A 38 9.52 -1.71 -1.43
C ILE A 38 10.42 -2.91 -1.20
N ARG A 39 11.43 -3.08 -2.06
CA ARG A 39 12.46 -4.11 -1.88
C ARG A 39 13.71 -3.48 -1.29
N HIS A 40 14.14 -3.97 -0.14
CA HIS A 40 15.38 -3.58 0.50
C HIS A 40 16.59 -4.12 -0.28
N SER A 41 17.77 -3.52 -0.06
CA SER A 41 19.00 -3.86 -0.79
C SER A 41 19.48 -5.30 -0.54
N ASP A 42 19.14 -5.88 0.61
CA ASP A 42 19.40 -7.30 0.93
C ASP A 42 18.43 -8.27 0.25
N GLY A 43 17.47 -7.76 -0.53
CA GLY A 43 16.49 -8.54 -1.27
C GLY A 43 15.17 -8.76 -0.55
N THR A 44 15.04 -8.38 0.73
CA THR A 44 13.81 -8.49 1.52
C THR A 44 12.73 -7.55 0.97
N TYR A 45 11.51 -8.06 0.80
CA TYR A 45 10.35 -7.24 0.49
C TYR A 45 9.71 -6.72 1.78
N TYR A 46 9.38 -5.43 1.80
CA TYR A 46 8.59 -4.78 2.84
C TYR A 46 7.25 -4.36 2.26
N ARG A 47 6.16 -4.63 3.01
CA ARG A 47 4.81 -4.16 2.73
C ARG A 47 4.34 -3.31 3.90
N PHE A 48 3.92 -2.09 3.61
CA PHE A 48 3.25 -1.16 4.52
C PHE A 48 1.78 -1.12 4.15
N SER A 49 0.87 -1.04 5.11
CA SER A 49 -0.58 -1.07 4.83
C SER A 49 -1.37 -0.21 5.80
N THR A 50 -2.55 0.21 5.37
CA THR A 50 -3.57 0.88 6.18
C THR A 50 -3.86 0.08 7.45
N GLY A 51 -4.03 0.80 8.55
CA GLY A 51 -4.42 0.26 9.84
C GLY A 51 -3.28 0.13 10.83
N GLY A 52 -3.60 0.09 12.13
CA GLY A 52 -2.65 -0.28 13.18
C GLY A 52 -1.38 0.57 13.22
N LYS A 53 -1.50 1.88 12.95
CA LYS A 53 -0.39 2.83 12.87
C LYS A 53 0.66 2.51 11.79
N ILE A 54 0.14 2.07 10.63
CA ILE A 54 0.86 1.52 9.47
C ILE A 54 1.46 0.15 9.78
N ALA A 55 0.76 -0.90 9.38
CA ALA A 55 1.21 -2.28 9.56
C ALA A 55 2.39 -2.60 8.64
N VAL A 56 3.47 -3.15 9.21
CA VAL A 56 4.69 -3.55 8.50
C VAL A 56 4.73 -5.07 8.38
N HIS A 57 4.91 -5.56 7.17
CA HIS A 57 5.15 -6.98 6.88
C HIS A 57 6.41 -7.13 6.04
N THR A 58 7.08 -8.28 6.18
CA THR A 58 8.23 -8.63 5.34
C THR A 58 8.04 -9.99 4.68
N ALA A 59 8.65 -10.17 3.50
CA ALA A 59 8.71 -11.45 2.82
C ALA A 59 10.03 -11.62 2.04
N PRO A 60 10.48 -12.86 1.80
CA PRO A 60 11.62 -13.12 0.93
C PRO A 60 11.26 -12.98 -0.57
N ALA A 61 9.97 -13.08 -0.92
CA ALA A 61 9.46 -12.89 -2.27
C ALA A 61 8.14 -12.10 -2.23
N VAL A 62 7.76 -11.48 -3.36
CA VAL A 62 6.49 -10.73 -3.46
C VAL A 62 5.25 -11.62 -3.20
N THR A 63 5.35 -12.92 -3.48
CA THR A 63 4.32 -13.94 -3.20
C THR A 63 4.34 -14.47 -1.75
N GLY A 64 5.25 -13.97 -0.91
CA GLY A 64 5.41 -14.38 0.48
C GLY A 64 6.55 -15.39 0.73
N PRO A 65 6.53 -16.09 1.87
CA PRO A 65 5.55 -15.94 2.95
C PRO A 65 5.68 -14.59 3.66
N TRP A 66 4.57 -13.85 3.73
CA TRP A 66 4.49 -12.57 4.43
C TRP A 66 4.45 -12.78 5.95
N THR A 67 5.25 -12.01 6.69
CA THR A 67 5.31 -12.05 8.15
C THR A 67 5.06 -10.66 8.72
N TYR A 68 4.10 -10.52 9.63
CA TYR A 68 3.85 -9.28 10.35
C TYR A 68 5.02 -8.93 11.29
N LYS A 69 5.45 -7.67 11.30
CA LYS A 69 6.58 -7.16 12.09
C LYS A 69 6.20 -6.12 13.13
N GLY A 70 4.99 -5.56 13.06
CA GLY A 70 4.54 -4.49 13.95
C GLY A 70 4.09 -3.25 13.18
N ALA A 71 4.02 -2.12 13.89
CA ALA A 71 3.64 -0.83 13.34
C ALA A 71 4.87 0.02 12.98
N ALA A 72 4.81 0.79 11.90
CA ALA A 72 5.86 1.74 11.56
C ALA A 72 5.92 2.87 12.60
N ILE A 73 4.77 3.38 13.04
CA ILE A 73 4.66 4.52 13.97
C ILE A 73 3.93 4.08 15.26
N PRO A 74 4.54 3.24 16.13
CA PRO A 74 3.85 2.61 17.26
C PRO A 74 3.26 3.60 18.28
N SER A 75 3.85 4.79 18.42
CA SER A 75 3.34 5.87 19.28
C SER A 75 2.12 6.61 18.69
N GLY A 76 1.76 6.33 17.44
CA GLY A 76 0.78 7.09 16.67
C GLY A 76 1.40 8.33 16.02
N SER A 77 0.68 8.92 15.07
CA SER A 77 1.12 10.14 14.40
C SER A 77 1.19 11.32 15.37
N LYS A 78 2.16 12.20 15.16
CA LYS A 78 2.26 13.55 15.74
C LYS A 78 1.14 14.48 15.27
N ILE A 79 0.49 14.18 14.15
CA ILE A 79 -0.65 14.95 13.65
C ILE A 79 -1.84 14.74 14.59
N ASN A 80 -2.32 15.83 15.18
CA ASN A 80 -3.43 15.79 16.13
C ASN A 80 -4.79 15.90 15.41
N LEU A 81 -5.14 14.85 14.65
CA LEU A 81 -6.45 14.69 14.02
C LEU A 81 -7.09 13.37 14.45
N LYS A 82 -8.40 13.24 14.25
CA LYS A 82 -9.07 11.94 14.38
C LYS A 82 -8.44 10.97 13.38
N GLY A 83 -8.12 9.75 13.84
CA GLY A 83 -7.38 8.76 13.05
C GLY A 83 -5.87 8.72 13.30
N LYS A 84 -5.32 9.55 14.22
CA LYS A 84 -3.86 9.57 14.50
C LYS A 84 -3.26 8.22 14.97
N ASP A 85 -4.11 7.28 15.40
CA ASP A 85 -3.72 5.93 15.83
C ASP A 85 -4.18 4.83 14.85
N ASP A 86 -4.81 5.20 13.74
CA ASP A 86 -5.26 4.33 12.66
C ASP A 86 -4.93 5.00 11.31
N LEU A 87 -3.66 4.86 10.90
CA LEU A 87 -3.08 5.57 9.77
C LEU A 87 -3.35 4.83 8.46
N TRP A 88 -3.54 5.58 7.36
CA TRP A 88 -4.00 5.02 6.09
C TRP A 88 -3.06 5.29 4.93
N ALA A 89 -3.24 4.50 3.87
CA ALA A 89 -2.68 4.67 2.53
C ALA A 89 -1.20 5.11 2.55
N PRO A 90 -0.32 4.27 3.11
CA PRO A 90 1.11 4.58 3.09
C PRO A 90 1.63 4.63 1.65
N ASP A 91 2.66 5.45 1.44
CA ASP A 91 3.57 5.37 0.30
C ASP A 91 5.01 5.33 0.82
N VAL A 92 5.86 4.50 0.24
CA VAL A 92 7.26 4.35 0.68
C VAL A 92 8.24 4.44 -0.48
N THR A 93 9.16 5.40 -0.38
CA THR A 93 10.16 5.67 -1.42
C THR A 93 11.53 5.88 -0.79
N LEU A 94 12.59 5.37 -1.44
CA LEU A 94 13.98 5.63 -1.07
C LEU A 94 14.48 6.86 -1.85
N VAL A 95 14.91 7.90 -1.12
CA VAL A 95 15.57 9.08 -1.71
C VAL A 95 16.97 9.19 -1.10
N GLY A 96 17.99 9.01 -1.94
CA GLY A 96 19.37 8.87 -1.47
C GLY A 96 19.52 7.64 -0.58
N ASP A 97 19.87 7.85 0.68
CA ASP A 97 20.04 6.81 1.70
C ASP A 97 18.89 6.77 2.72
N THR A 98 17.79 7.48 2.45
CA THR A 98 16.68 7.69 3.40
C THR A 98 15.37 7.19 2.81
N TYR A 99 14.71 6.30 3.54
CA TYR A 99 13.35 5.89 3.25
C TYR A 99 12.37 6.90 3.81
N TYR A 100 11.46 7.38 2.96
CA TYR A 100 10.36 8.25 3.31
C TYR A 100 9.08 7.43 3.26
N LEU A 101 8.31 7.46 4.35
CA LEU A 101 6.99 6.84 4.47
C LEU A 101 5.96 7.95 4.62
N TYR A 102 5.27 8.26 3.54
CA TYR A 102 4.09 9.12 3.61
C TYR A 102 2.91 8.32 4.15
N TYR A 103 2.02 8.98 4.88
CA TYR A 103 0.84 8.35 5.46
C TYR A 103 -0.29 9.38 5.61
N THR A 104 -1.51 8.89 5.77
CA THR A 104 -2.71 9.70 5.95
C THR A 104 -3.21 9.65 7.38
N VAL A 105 -3.65 10.79 7.91
CA VAL A 105 -4.51 10.88 9.11
C VAL A 105 -5.85 11.46 8.71
N SER A 106 -6.91 10.68 8.87
CA SER A 106 -8.28 11.07 8.50
C SER A 106 -9.33 10.23 9.22
N SER A 107 -10.60 10.41 8.86
CA SER A 107 -11.73 9.60 9.30
C SER A 107 -12.73 9.42 8.17
N PHE A 108 -13.43 8.27 8.18
CA PHE A 108 -14.17 7.86 7.00
C PHE A 108 -15.29 8.85 6.69
N GLY A 109 -15.39 9.28 5.44
CA GLY A 109 -16.43 10.20 4.96
C GLY A 109 -16.22 11.68 5.33
N VAL A 110 -15.07 12.07 5.89
CA VAL A 110 -14.75 13.48 6.15
C VAL A 110 -13.55 13.97 5.34
N GLN A 111 -13.43 15.29 5.21
CA GLN A 111 -12.31 15.96 4.55
C GLN A 111 -11.32 16.58 5.54
N ASP A 112 -11.50 16.38 6.84
CA ASP A 112 -10.55 16.83 7.87
C ASP A 112 -9.38 15.84 7.92
N SER A 113 -8.38 16.09 7.07
CA SER A 113 -7.34 15.14 6.72
C SER A 113 -6.00 15.83 6.59
N ALA A 114 -4.92 15.09 6.83
CA ALA A 114 -3.56 15.55 6.59
C ALA A 114 -2.66 14.41 6.13
N ILE A 115 -1.72 14.74 5.24
CA ILE A 115 -0.63 13.85 4.84
C ILE A 115 0.56 14.11 5.76
N GLY A 116 1.00 13.07 6.44
CA GLY A 116 2.22 13.07 7.25
C GLY A 116 3.38 12.36 6.57
N VAL A 117 4.57 12.49 7.15
CA VAL A 117 5.77 11.79 6.68
C VAL A 117 6.60 11.30 7.87
N ALA A 118 7.07 10.07 7.77
CA ALA A 118 8.07 9.48 8.65
C ALA A 118 9.30 9.07 7.84
N THR A 119 10.49 9.05 8.46
CA THR A 119 11.72 8.62 7.79
C THR A 119 12.41 7.48 8.53
N SER A 120 13.09 6.62 7.78
CA SER A 120 13.94 5.55 8.31
C SER A 120 15.19 5.37 7.44
N LYS A 121 16.26 4.85 8.03
CA LYS A 121 17.46 4.39 7.29
C LYS A 121 17.44 2.90 6.96
N THR A 122 16.50 2.11 7.52
CA THR A 122 16.55 0.64 7.48
C THR A 122 15.21 -0.05 7.21
N LEU A 123 14.10 0.70 7.09
CA LEU A 123 12.72 0.21 7.00
C LEU A 123 12.19 -0.56 8.23
N ALA A 124 13.07 -0.96 9.16
CA ALA A 124 12.71 -1.80 10.30
C ALA A 124 11.74 -1.10 11.26
N VAL A 125 10.84 -1.86 11.87
CA VAL A 125 10.03 -1.37 12.99
C VAL A 125 10.95 -0.83 14.09
N GLY A 126 10.60 0.34 14.65
CA GLY A 126 11.40 1.05 15.64
C GLY A 126 12.49 1.97 15.07
N SER A 127 12.76 1.94 13.77
CA SER A 127 13.71 2.86 13.11
C SER A 127 13.06 4.13 12.55
N TRP A 128 11.73 4.18 12.54
CA TRP A 128 10.96 5.28 11.95
C TRP A 128 10.90 6.48 12.89
N THR A 129 11.25 7.64 12.35
CA THR A 129 11.04 8.95 12.99
C THR A 129 9.89 9.65 12.31
N ASP A 130 8.79 9.87 13.02
CA ASP A 130 7.67 10.66 12.52
C ASP A 130 7.97 12.16 12.56
N HIS A 131 7.75 12.87 11.45
CA HIS A 131 7.95 14.31 11.32
C HIS A 131 6.63 15.09 11.39
N GLY A 132 5.50 14.40 11.51
CA GLY A 132 4.18 15.02 11.51
C GLY A 132 3.74 15.42 10.09
N SER A 133 2.98 16.51 9.99
CA SER A 133 2.37 16.93 8.73
C SER A 133 3.40 17.46 7.74
N THR A 134 3.19 17.12 6.47
CA THR A 134 3.90 17.71 5.32
C THR A 134 3.47 19.16 5.02
N GLY A 135 2.43 19.66 5.69
CA GLY A 135 1.76 20.92 5.36
C GLY A 135 0.61 20.76 4.36
N ILE A 136 0.46 19.59 3.74
CA ILE A 136 -0.70 19.26 2.89
C ILE A 136 -1.84 18.77 3.79
N THR A 137 -2.86 19.62 3.94
CA THR A 137 -4.03 19.38 4.79
C THR A 137 -5.31 19.79 4.07
N SER A 138 -6.42 19.16 4.41
CA SER A 138 -7.76 19.55 3.96
C SER A 138 -8.70 19.71 5.15
N LYS A 139 -9.83 20.37 4.90
CA LYS A 139 -10.96 20.46 5.83
C LYS A 139 -12.27 20.46 5.03
N ALA A 140 -13.39 20.29 5.72
CA ALA A 140 -14.71 20.33 5.10
C ALA A 140 -14.89 21.57 4.19
N GLY A 141 -15.41 21.35 2.98
CA GLY A 141 -15.65 22.40 1.99
C GLY A 141 -14.48 22.69 1.05
N LYS A 142 -13.33 22.01 1.20
CA LYS A 142 -12.28 22.01 0.18
C LYS A 142 -12.73 21.16 -1.03
N ASN A 143 -12.25 21.52 -2.21
CA ASN A 143 -12.47 20.77 -3.46
C ASN A 143 -11.53 19.55 -3.60
N TYR A 144 -10.81 19.19 -2.54
CA TYR A 144 -9.91 18.04 -2.46
C TYR A 144 -9.95 17.45 -1.06
N ASN A 145 -9.43 16.24 -0.93
CA ASN A 145 -9.15 15.59 0.35
C ASN A 145 -7.64 15.30 0.44
N ALA A 146 -6.99 15.67 1.53
CA ALA A 146 -5.55 15.46 1.74
C ALA A 146 -5.29 14.06 2.29
N ILE A 147 -5.49 13.06 1.43
CA ILE A 147 -5.27 11.64 1.67
C ILE A 147 -4.46 11.04 0.51
N ASP A 148 -4.02 9.80 0.64
CA ASP A 148 -3.44 8.97 -0.43
C ASP A 148 -2.23 9.63 -1.14
N GLY A 149 -1.35 10.25 -0.35
CA GLY A 149 -0.14 10.89 -0.86
C GLY A 149 0.89 9.88 -1.40
N ALA A 150 1.59 10.26 -2.47
CA ALA A 150 2.68 9.49 -3.06
C ALA A 150 3.83 10.41 -3.49
N LEU A 151 5.07 9.90 -3.44
CA LEU A 151 6.27 10.58 -3.91
C LEU A 151 6.80 9.93 -5.21
N TYR A 152 7.22 10.74 -6.17
CA TYR A 152 7.75 10.31 -7.48
C TYR A 152 9.08 10.98 -7.82
#